data_AF-A0A8T5URT0-F1
#
_entry.id   AF-A0A8T5URT0-F1
#
_cell.length_a   1.000
_cell.length_b   1.000
_cell.length_c   1.000
_cell.angle_alpha   90.00
_cell.angle_beta   90.00
_cell.angle_gamma   90.00
#
_symmetry.space_group_name_H-M   'P 1'
#
loop_
_entity.id
_entity.type
_entity.pdbx_description
1 polymer ?
#
loop_
_entity_poly.entity_id
_entity_poly.type
_entity_poly.pdbx_seq_one_letter_code
_entity_poly.pdbx_strand_id
1 'polypeptide(L)'
;MNKNKMNNKSTDPYNVNRGLIWIGSIILLICAVYMIILKTLNDFITIAVLIGALIIITSFFSYIGMDNPKDERLMKLGTTSATWSWFTTLGFICFLIFSGFYSNRQFQPTEIFGLVIFVMVSTMLVTNTYFNLKGDVE
;
A
#
# COMPACT_ATOMS: atom_id res chain seq x y z
N MET A 1 33.25 35.56 -12.54
CA MET A 1 32.20 35.98 -11.59
C MET A 1 31.29 34.79 -11.31
N ASN A 2 30.97 34.56 -10.04
CA ASN A 2 30.73 33.25 -9.41
C ASN A 2 29.27 32.76 -9.51
N LYS A 3 29.15 31.43 -9.40
CA LYS A 3 28.00 30.51 -9.37
C LYS A 3 26.66 31.08 -8.86
N ASN A 4 25.67 31.14 -9.74
CA ASN A 4 24.26 30.96 -9.38
C ASN A 4 23.68 29.81 -10.21
N LYS A 5 24.18 28.58 -9.96
CA LYS A 5 23.39 27.38 -10.25
C LYS A 5 22.25 27.39 -9.24
N MET A 6 21.11 27.95 -9.66
CA MET A 6 19.85 27.78 -8.97
C MET A 6 19.68 26.29 -8.72
N ASN A 7 19.72 25.94 -7.44
CA ASN A 7 19.53 24.61 -6.91
C ASN A 7 18.04 24.26 -7.04
N ASN A 8 17.52 24.24 -8.27
CA ASN A 8 16.24 23.64 -8.54
C ASN A 8 16.47 22.14 -8.51
N LYS A 9 16.49 21.57 -7.29
CA LYS A 9 16.08 20.19 -7.10
C LYS A 9 14.65 20.16 -7.63
N SER A 10 14.47 19.93 -8.92
CA SER A 10 13.19 19.50 -9.46
C SER A 10 12.90 18.24 -8.67
N THR A 11 12.01 18.34 -7.68
CA THR A 11 11.51 17.19 -6.95
C THR A 11 10.85 16.33 -8.00
N ASP A 12 11.59 15.33 -8.48
CA ASP A 12 11.11 14.43 -9.51
C ASP A 12 9.78 13.88 -9.01
N PRO A 13 8.65 14.12 -9.72
CA PRO A 13 7.33 13.70 -9.26
C PRO A 13 7.30 12.22 -8.88
N TYR A 14 8.17 11.42 -9.52
CA TYR A 14 8.42 10.03 -9.17
C TYR A 14 8.87 9.82 -7.72
N ASN A 15 9.86 10.58 -7.24
CA ASN A 15 10.41 10.46 -5.89
C ASN A 15 9.41 10.91 -4.82
N VAL A 16 8.60 11.93 -5.14
CA VAL A 16 7.54 12.43 -4.25
C VAL A 16 6.43 11.38 -4.12
N ASN A 17 5.96 10.84 -5.24
CA ASN A 17 4.91 9.82 -5.24
C ASN A 17 5.36 8.53 -4.54
N ARG A 18 6.60 8.10 -4.74
CA ARG A 18 7.18 6.98 -4.00
C ARG A 18 7.18 7.24 -2.50
N GLY A 19 7.58 8.44 -2.06
CA GLY A 19 7.52 8.83 -0.64
C GLY A 19 6.10 8.80 -0.08
N LEU A 20 5.12 9.29 -0.84
CA LEU A 20 3.71 9.29 -0.46
C LEU A 20 3.13 7.88 -0.34
N ILE A 21 3.48 6.95 -1.22
CA ILE A 21 3.09 5.53 -1.10
C ILE A 21 3.58 4.95 0.23
N TRP A 22 4.83 5.23 0.60
CA TRP A 22 5.38 4.77 1.88
C TRP A 22 4.67 5.40 3.08
N ILE A 23 4.41 6.71 3.04
CA ILE A 23 3.69 7.41 4.11
C ILE A 23 2.26 6.86 4.28
N GLY A 24 1.51 6.75 3.18
CA GLY A 24 0.16 6.17 3.20
C GLY A 24 0.16 4.74 3.71
N SER A 25 1.15 3.94 3.31
CA SER A 25 1.30 2.56 3.79
C SER A 25 1.57 2.48 5.29
N ILE A 26 2.45 3.32 5.82
CA ILE A 26 2.74 3.36 7.26
C ILE A 26 1.49 3.74 8.06
N ILE A 27 0.74 4.75 7.60
CA ILE A 27 -0.52 5.17 8.24
C ILE A 27 -1.51 4.00 8.27
N LEU A 28 -1.70 3.32 7.14
CA LEU A 28 -2.61 2.18 7.05
C LEU A 28 -2.17 0.99 7.92
N LEU A 29 -0.87 0.69 7.97
CA LEU A 29 -0.34 -0.40 8.81
C LEU A 29 -0.55 -0.11 10.29
N ILE A 30 -0.33 1.13 10.74
CA ILE A 30 -0.58 1.53 12.13
C ILE A 30 -2.07 1.39 12.46
N CYS A 31 -2.95 1.87 11.58
CA CYS A 31 -4.40 1.74 11.77
C CYS A 31 -4.86 0.28 11.77
N ALA A 32 -4.29 -0.54 10.89
CA ALA A 32 -4.57 -1.96 10.81
C ALA A 32 -4.19 -2.69 12.12
N VAL A 33 -2.98 -2.46 12.63
CA VAL A 33 -2.53 -3.04 13.91
C VAL A 33 -3.41 -2.58 15.06
N TYR A 34 -3.78 -1.29 15.09
CA TYR A 34 -4.71 -0.75 16.09
C TYR A 34 -6.05 -1.49 16.08
N MET A 35 -6.65 -1.67 14.90
CA MET A 35 -7.94 -2.38 14.75
C MET A 35 -7.84 -3.87 15.09
N ILE A 36 -6.70 -4.51 14.84
CA ILE A 36 -6.48 -5.92 15.21
C ILE A 36 -6.45 -6.09 16.73
N ILE A 37 -5.74 -5.21 17.44
CA ILE A 37 -5.52 -5.32 18.89
C ILE A 37 -6.77 -4.88 19.65
N LEU A 38 -7.28 -3.69 19.34
CA LEU A 38 -8.36 -3.06 20.11
C LEU A 38 -9.74 -3.45 19.60
N LYS A 39 -9.83 -3.96 18.37
CA LYS A 39 -11.08 -4.42 17.74
C LYS A 39 -12.18 -3.35 17.70
N THR A 40 -11.78 -2.08 17.74
CA THR A 40 -12.67 -0.93 17.67
C THR A 40 -12.30 -0.04 16.49
N LEU A 41 -13.28 0.74 16.05
CA LEU A 41 -13.14 1.70 14.96
C LEU A 41 -13.67 3.02 15.47
N ASN A 42 -12.74 3.90 15.87
CA ASN A 42 -13.02 5.26 16.35
C ASN A 42 -12.96 6.23 15.16
N ASP A 43 -13.67 7.34 15.22
CA ASP A 43 -13.75 8.37 14.19
C ASP A 43 -12.37 8.82 13.68
N PHE A 44 -11.40 8.99 14.60
CA PHE A 44 -10.02 9.33 14.23
C PHE A 44 -9.35 8.25 13.38
N ILE A 45 -9.56 6.98 13.71
CA ILE A 45 -9.00 5.84 12.96
C ILE A 45 -9.69 5.73 11.61
N THR A 46 -11.01 5.94 11.56
CA THR A 46 -11.77 5.98 10.31
C THR A 46 -11.19 7.02 9.35
N ILE A 47 -10.98 8.24 9.84
CA ILE A 47 -10.42 9.34 9.06
C ILE A 47 -8.99 9.00 8.61
N ALA A 48 -8.16 8.47 9.52
CA ALA A 48 -6.79 8.08 9.19
C ALA A 48 -6.73 6.97 8.13
N VAL A 49 -7.60 5.96 8.21
CA VAL A 49 -7.72 4.90 7.20
C VAL A 49 -8.14 5.48 5.85
N LEU A 50 -9.14 6.36 5.83
CA LEU A 50 -9.61 6.99 4.59
C LEU A 50 -8.51 7.85 3.95
N ILE A 51 -7.82 8.67 4.73
CA ILE A 51 -6.71 9.49 4.25
C ILE A 51 -5.57 8.60 3.74
N GLY A 52 -5.18 7.57 4.49
CA GLY A 52 -4.13 6.63 4.09
C GLY A 52 -4.48 5.91 2.79
N ALA A 53 -5.72 5.46 2.64
CA ALA A 53 -6.22 4.83 1.42
C ALA A 53 -6.19 5.79 0.23
N LEU A 54 -6.68 7.03 0.40
CA LEU A 54 -6.66 8.04 -0.67
C LEU A 54 -5.23 8.37 -1.11
N ILE A 55 -4.30 8.54 -0.16
CA ILE A 55 -2.89 8.77 -0.47
C ILE A 55 -2.31 7.61 -1.26
N ILE A 56 -2.54 6.35 -0.84
CA ILE A 56 -2.04 5.19 -1.60
C ILE A 56 -2.64 5.14 -2.98
N ILE A 57 -3.97 5.27 -3.11
CA ILE A 57 -4.65 5.18 -4.40
C ILE A 57 -4.13 6.24 -5.37
N THR A 58 -4.16 7.52 -4.96
CA THR A 58 -3.71 8.63 -5.80
C THR A 58 -2.23 8.54 -6.15
N SER A 59 -1.39 8.23 -5.16
CA SER A 59 0.06 8.11 -5.37
C SER A 59 0.41 6.89 -6.21
N PHE A 60 -0.34 5.79 -6.09
CA PHE A 60 -0.14 4.57 -6.88
C PHE A 60 -0.50 4.77 -8.34
N PHE A 61 -1.65 5.40 -8.63
CA PHE A 61 -2.04 5.73 -10.00
C PHE A 61 -1.07 6.73 -10.64
N SER A 62 -0.60 7.72 -9.88
CA SER A 62 0.40 8.68 -10.34
C SER A 62 1.80 8.05 -10.50
N TYR A 63 2.20 7.13 -9.62
CA TYR A 63 3.48 6.40 -9.66
C TYR A 63 3.56 5.38 -10.82
N ILE A 64 2.44 4.74 -11.15
CA ILE A 64 2.30 3.85 -12.32
C ILE A 64 2.39 4.63 -13.64
N GLY A 65 2.33 5.96 -13.59
CA GLY A 65 2.51 6.81 -14.77
C GLY A 65 1.34 6.71 -15.75
N MET A 66 0.14 6.37 -15.27
CA MET A 66 -1.06 6.30 -16.11
C MET A 66 -1.40 7.66 -16.74
N ASP A 67 -0.95 8.75 -16.13
CA ASP A 67 -1.09 10.12 -16.65
C ASP A 67 0.03 10.54 -17.62
N ASN A 68 1.18 9.86 -17.62
CA ASN A 68 2.30 10.13 -18.53
C ASN A 68 3.23 8.89 -18.60
N PRO A 69 3.03 7.99 -19.59
CA PRO A 69 3.77 6.74 -19.68
C PRO A 69 5.20 7.00 -20.19
N LYS A 70 6.06 7.52 -19.32
CA LYS A 70 7.49 7.65 -19.63
C LYS A 70 8.21 6.30 -19.55
N ASP A 71 7.73 5.38 -18.72
CA ASP A 71 8.33 4.06 -18.50
C ASP A 71 7.26 2.95 -18.44
N GLU A 72 7.06 2.22 -19.55
CA GLU A 72 6.18 1.05 -19.62
C GLU A 72 6.51 0.00 -18.54
N ARG A 73 7.78 -0.06 -18.14
CA ARG A 73 8.31 -0.94 -17.11
C ARG A 73 7.69 -0.66 -15.73
N LEU A 74 7.58 0.60 -15.33
CA LEU A 74 6.99 0.98 -14.03
C LEU A 74 5.49 0.66 -13.99
N MET A 75 4.81 0.83 -15.13
CA MET A 75 3.40 0.47 -15.26
C MET A 75 3.19 -1.03 -15.06
N LYS A 76 3.97 -1.87 -15.75
CA LYS A 76 3.91 -3.34 -15.59
C LYS A 76 4.20 -3.77 -14.15
N LEU A 77 5.18 -3.16 -13.50
CA LEU A 77 5.53 -3.44 -12.10
C LEU A 77 4.42 -3.12 -11.12
N GLY A 78 3.84 -1.92 -11.25
CA GLY A 78 2.77 -1.50 -10.36
C GLY A 78 1.52 -2.36 -10.53
N THR A 79 1.08 -2.58 -11.78
CA THR A 79 -0.07 -3.44 -12.06
C THR A 79 0.15 -4.86 -11.53
N THR A 80 1.34 -5.45 -11.77
CA THR A 80 1.70 -6.77 -11.25
C THR A 80 1.65 -6.79 -9.73
N SER A 81 2.21 -5.78 -9.06
CA SER A 81 2.21 -5.69 -7.60
C SER A 81 0.80 -5.60 -7.00
N ALA A 82 -0.11 -4.85 -7.63
CA ALA A 82 -1.52 -4.79 -7.22
C ALA A 82 -2.23 -6.13 -7.45
N THR A 83 -2.00 -6.79 -8.58
CA THR A 83 -2.59 -8.10 -8.88
C THR A 83 -2.15 -9.15 -7.85
N TRP A 84 -0.86 -9.21 -7.51
CA TRP A 84 -0.35 -10.12 -6.48
C TRP A 84 -0.89 -9.81 -5.08
N SER A 85 -1.00 -8.53 -4.72
CA SER A 85 -1.61 -8.10 -3.46
C SER A 85 -3.06 -8.58 -3.35
N TRP A 86 -3.84 -8.44 -4.42
CA TRP A 86 -5.23 -8.90 -4.46
C TRP A 86 -5.35 -10.43 -4.29
N PHE A 87 -4.60 -11.21 -5.08
CA PHE A 87 -4.64 -12.67 -4.97
C PHE A 87 -4.20 -13.18 -3.59
N THR A 88 -3.17 -12.55 -3.01
CA THR A 88 -2.71 -12.91 -1.66
C THR A 88 -3.78 -12.60 -0.61
N THR A 89 -4.44 -11.45 -0.74
CA THR A 89 -5.52 -11.03 0.16
C THR A 89 -6.72 -12.00 0.05
N LEU A 90 -7.08 -12.44 -1.15
CA LEU A 90 -8.15 -13.42 -1.35
C LEU A 90 -7.81 -14.76 -0.68
N GLY A 91 -6.61 -15.29 -0.91
CA GLY A 91 -6.16 -16.51 -0.25
C GLY A 91 -6.16 -16.38 1.28
N PHE A 92 -5.77 -15.20 1.78
CA PHE A 92 -5.79 -14.92 3.21
C PHE A 92 -7.21 -14.82 3.79
N ILE A 93 -8.17 -14.22 3.09
CA ILE A 93 -9.58 -14.20 3.51
C ILE A 93 -10.13 -15.63 3.58
N CYS A 94 -9.85 -16.47 2.59
CA CYS A 94 -10.22 -17.89 2.63
C CYS A 94 -9.60 -18.59 3.86
N PHE A 95 -8.33 -18.31 4.14
CA PHE A 95 -7.65 -18.82 5.33
C PHE A 95 -8.31 -18.34 6.63
N LEU A 96 -8.72 -17.08 6.75
CA LEU A 96 -9.39 -16.54 7.94
C LEU A 96 -10.74 -17.23 8.19
N ILE A 97 -11.54 -17.44 7.14
CA ILE A 97 -12.83 -18.14 7.25
C ILE A 97 -12.60 -19.57 7.73
N PHE A 98 -11.64 -20.28 7.12
CA PHE A 98 -11.32 -21.65 7.50
C PHE A 98 -10.80 -21.74 8.93
N SER A 99 -9.89 -20.84 9.32
CA SER A 99 -9.35 -20.75 10.67
C SER A 99 -10.44 -20.45 11.69
N GLY A 100 -11.35 -19.50 11.41
CA GLY A 100 -12.42 -19.12 12.33
C GLY A 100 -13.41 -20.25 12.56
N PHE A 101 -13.74 -20.99 11.50
CA PHE A 101 -14.59 -22.17 11.57
C PHE A 101 -13.95 -23.27 12.42
N TYR A 102 -12.68 -23.60 12.17
CA TYR A 102 -12.00 -24.67 12.90
C TYR A 102 -11.72 -24.31 14.37
N SER A 103 -11.39 -23.04 14.65
CA SER A 103 -11.10 -22.58 16.01
C SER A 103 -12.36 -22.18 16.80
N ASN A 104 -13.56 -22.29 16.23
CA ASN A 104 -14.82 -21.75 16.79
C ASN A 104 -14.71 -20.27 17.22
N ARG A 105 -13.86 -19.50 16.53
CA ARG A 105 -13.60 -18.10 16.88
C ARG A 105 -14.39 -17.20 15.96
N GLN A 106 -15.29 -16.41 16.54
CA GLN A 106 -15.97 -15.34 15.85
C GLN A 106 -15.03 -14.14 15.75
N PHE A 107 -14.51 -13.86 14.56
CA PHE A 107 -13.73 -12.65 14.31
C PHE A 107 -14.66 -11.44 14.28
N GLN A 108 -14.28 -10.37 14.97
CA GLN A 108 -15.05 -9.12 14.88
C GLN A 108 -14.82 -8.47 13.50
N PRO A 109 -15.82 -7.80 12.92
CA PRO A 109 -15.68 -7.16 11.60
C PRO A 109 -14.52 -6.17 11.53
N THR A 110 -14.28 -5.43 12.62
CA THR A 110 -13.16 -4.49 12.79
C THR A 110 -11.80 -5.18 12.75
N GLU A 111 -11.69 -6.34 13.41
CA GLU A 111 -10.48 -7.16 13.40
C GLU A 111 -10.20 -7.69 12.00
N ILE A 112 -11.22 -8.22 11.30
CA ILE A 112 -11.08 -8.71 9.92
C ILE A 112 -10.65 -7.58 8.99
N PHE A 113 -11.26 -6.40 9.12
CA PHE A 113 -10.93 -5.25 8.30
C PHE A 113 -9.47 -4.81 8.51
N GLY A 114 -9.00 -4.77 9.75
CA GLY A 114 -7.59 -4.52 10.06
C GLY A 114 -6.66 -5.58 9.47
N LEU A 115 -6.98 -6.87 9.62
CA LEU A 115 -6.18 -7.96 9.05
C LEU A 115 -6.09 -7.90 7.52
N VAL A 116 -7.20 -7.59 6.84
CA VAL A 116 -7.24 -7.45 5.38
C VAL A 116 -6.36 -6.28 4.93
N ILE A 117 -6.49 -5.10 5.53
CA ILE A 117 -5.65 -3.94 5.20
C ILE A 117 -4.18 -4.28 5.45
N PHE A 118 -3.87 -4.93 6.56
CA PHE A 118 -2.50 -5.31 6.91
C PHE A 118 -1.87 -6.19 5.84
N VAL A 119 -2.56 -7.26 5.43
CA VAL A 119 -2.05 -8.20 4.42
C VAL A 119 -1.96 -7.52 3.05
N MET A 120 -2.98 -6.75 2.65
CA MET A 120 -3.00 -6.09 1.36
C MET A 120 -1.87 -5.06 1.22
N VAL A 121 -1.68 -4.19 2.21
CA VAL A 121 -0.62 -3.17 2.19
C VAL A 121 0.76 -3.79 2.32
N SER A 122 0.92 -4.79 3.20
CA SER A 122 2.21 -5.46 3.38
C SER A 122 2.64 -6.20 2.12
N THR A 123 1.72 -6.93 1.49
CA THR A 123 2.02 -7.65 0.23
C THR A 123 2.35 -6.67 -0.89
N MET A 124 1.61 -5.57 -1.03
CA MET A 124 1.92 -4.52 -2.00
C MET A 124 3.32 -3.93 -1.78
N LEU A 125 3.69 -3.60 -0.53
CA LEU A 125 5.03 -3.08 -0.21
C LEU A 125 6.15 -4.08 -0.45
N VAL A 126 5.96 -5.35 -0.06
CA VAL A 126 6.94 -6.41 -0.28
C VAL A 126 7.15 -6.63 -1.77
N THR A 127 6.07 -6.70 -2.54
CA THR A 127 6.12 -6.93 -3.99
C THR A 127 6.77 -5.74 -4.70
N ASN A 128 6.39 -4.52 -4.33
CA ASN A 128 6.98 -3.29 -4.88
C ASN A 128 8.49 -3.17 -4.56
N THR A 129 8.88 -3.49 -3.33
CA THR A 129 10.30 -3.49 -2.92
C THR A 129 11.08 -4.60 -3.62
N TYR A 130 10.54 -5.81 -3.70
CA TYR A 130 11.17 -6.97 -4.33
C TYR A 130 11.46 -6.72 -5.81
N PHE A 131 10.47 -6.23 -6.55
CA PHE A 131 10.64 -5.93 -7.97
C PHE A 131 11.55 -4.72 -8.23
N ASN A 132 11.54 -3.71 -7.35
CA ASN A 132 12.50 -2.60 -7.44
C ASN A 132 13.94 -3.06 -7.19
N LEU A 133 14.17 -3.98 -6.24
CA LEU A 133 15.50 -4.53 -5.93
C LEU A 133 16.02 -5.45 -7.03
N LYS A 134 15.14 -6.22 -7.67
CA LYS A 134 15.54 -7.20 -8.68
C LYS A 134 16.07 -6.54 -9.95
N GLY A 135 15.84 -5.24 -10.16
CA GLY A 135 16.46 -4.48 -11.26
C GLY A 135 16.04 -4.90 -12.67
N ASP A 136 15.22 -5.94 -12.79
CA ASP A 136 14.72 -6.52 -14.03
C ASP A 136 13.32 -7.09 -13.76
N VAL A 137 12.31 -6.37 -14.22
CA VAL A 137 11.30 -7.02 -15.06
C VAL A 137 11.87 -6.78 -16.45
N GLU A 138 12.15 -7.86 -17.17
CA GLU A 138 12.59 -7.81 -18.57
C GLU A 138 11.82 -6.75 -19.38
#